data_AF-A0A1B2IY76-F1
#
_entry.id   AF-A0A1B2IY76-F1
#
_cell.length_a   1.000
_cell.length_b   1.000
_cell.length_c   1.000
_cell.angle_alpha   90.00
_cell.angle_beta   90.00
_cell.angle_gamma   90.00
#
_symmetry.space_group_name_H-M   'P 1'
#
loop_
_entity.id
_entity.type
_entity.pdbx_description
1 polymer ?
#
loop_
_entity_poly.entity_id
_entity_poly.type
_entity_poly.pdbx_seq_one_letter_code
_entity_poly.pdbx_strand_id
1 'polypeptide(L)'
;MTDYQGLTTLSKKEYLQHWKEWHSKREDALKAPYGWLSLRSIDWLEDGKTIKLAGFPGSWAQDDNTVTYYPEADKEVTNRGEVLTKPKVIVVENVEDVNVEDFYFEDVRAQLIKRLGSTKKFAVRQRDPNSKFRHDFAGLKHFDPDENWVFPAKYVPLTEWKDVKTAAVLSELSHNETQIGDLIFEYDGHEYDFVVFQGHNDDSGLTVKDPKTGKHTI
;
A
#
# COMPACT_ATOMS: atom_id res chain seq x y z
N MET A 1 16.40 8.31 10.56
CA MET A 1 15.34 9.34 10.53
C MET A 1 15.81 10.50 11.38
N THR A 2 15.60 11.72 10.91
CA THR A 2 15.84 12.94 11.70
C THR A 2 14.62 13.16 12.59
N ASP A 3 14.82 13.31 13.89
CA ASP A 3 13.75 13.64 14.85
C ASP A 3 13.54 15.16 14.92
N TYR A 4 12.60 15.60 15.76
CA TYR A 4 12.29 17.02 15.95
C TYR A 4 13.54 17.85 16.31
N GLN A 5 14.41 17.31 17.18
CA GLN A 5 15.63 18.00 17.61
C GLN A 5 16.61 18.12 16.44
N GLY A 6 16.77 17.06 15.65
CA GLY A 6 17.58 17.10 14.44
C GLY A 6 17.07 18.15 13.44
N LEU A 7 15.75 18.22 13.18
CA LEU A 7 15.17 19.16 12.22
C LEU A 7 15.27 20.62 12.66
N THR A 8 15.09 20.90 13.95
CA THR A 8 15.12 22.28 14.48
C THR A 8 16.53 22.86 14.60
N THR A 9 17.57 22.03 14.51
CA THR A 9 18.97 22.49 14.49
C THR A 9 19.49 22.82 13.09
N LEU A 10 18.74 22.49 12.04
CA LEU A 10 19.15 22.73 10.66
C LEU A 10 19.07 24.22 10.34
N SER A 11 20.04 24.72 9.56
CA SER A 11 19.83 25.97 8.83
C SER A 11 18.70 25.81 7.81
N LYS A 12 18.06 26.92 7.41
CA LYS A 12 17.05 26.92 6.35
C LYS A 12 17.48 26.19 5.08
N LYS A 13 18.76 26.32 4.69
CA LYS A 13 19.30 25.62 3.51
C LYS A 13 19.34 24.10 3.71
N GLU A 14 19.76 23.64 4.88
CA GLU A 14 19.81 22.22 5.21
C GLU A 14 18.40 21.64 5.35
N TYR A 15 17.47 22.36 5.98
CA TYR A 15 16.07 21.97 6.05
C TYR A 15 15.46 21.76 4.65
N LEU A 16 15.65 22.73 3.75
CA LEU A 16 15.17 22.62 2.36
C LEU A 16 15.80 21.43 1.62
N GLN A 17 17.07 21.13 1.88
CA GLN A 17 17.73 19.97 1.29
C GLN A 17 17.14 18.66 1.83
N HIS A 18 16.95 18.56 3.15
CA HIS A 18 16.30 17.42 3.81
C HIS A 18 14.88 17.19 3.27
N TRP A 19 14.09 18.26 3.13
CA TRP A 19 12.75 18.18 2.57
C TRP A 19 12.78 17.68 1.11
N LYS A 20 13.67 18.21 0.28
CA LYS A 20 13.81 17.78 -1.14
C LYS A 20 14.18 16.31 -1.25
N GLU A 21 15.07 15.83 -0.40
CA GLU A 21 15.47 14.42 -0.39
C GLU A 21 14.32 13.51 0.03
N TRP A 22 13.58 13.88 1.07
CA TRP A 22 12.37 13.15 1.49
C TRP A 22 11.31 13.14 0.38
N HIS A 23 11.05 14.29 -0.22
CA HIS A 23 10.06 14.46 -1.29
C HIS A 23 10.43 13.64 -2.53
N SER A 24 11.69 13.73 -2.98
CA SER A 24 12.19 12.93 -4.12
C SER A 24 12.05 11.44 -3.85
N LYS A 25 12.43 10.97 -2.65
CA LYS A 25 12.26 9.55 -2.28
C LYS A 25 10.79 9.12 -2.36
N ARG A 26 9.86 9.98 -1.92
CA ARG A 26 8.42 9.71 -1.98
C ARG A 26 7.94 9.59 -3.42
N GLU A 27 8.34 10.51 -4.28
CA GLU A 27 8.01 10.47 -5.71
C GLU A 27 8.63 9.26 -6.42
N ASP A 28 9.87 8.90 -6.09
CA ASP A 28 10.54 7.73 -6.66
C ASP A 28 9.86 6.43 -6.24
N ALA A 29 9.38 6.33 -5.00
CA ALA A 29 8.57 5.19 -4.54
C ALA A 29 7.22 5.12 -5.27
N LEU A 30 6.55 6.26 -5.51
CA LEU A 30 5.31 6.30 -6.29
C LEU A 30 5.53 5.83 -7.73
N LYS A 31 6.64 6.28 -8.34
CA LYS A 31 7.07 5.93 -9.70
C LYS A 31 7.78 4.59 -9.79
N ALA A 32 7.99 3.82 -8.71
CA ALA A 32 8.67 2.52 -8.82
C ALA A 32 7.95 1.63 -9.87
N PRO A 33 8.64 0.67 -10.53
CA PRO A 33 8.03 -0.14 -11.60
C PRO A 33 6.67 -0.75 -11.23
N TYR A 34 6.53 -1.23 -9.99
CA TYR A 34 5.26 -1.71 -9.44
C TYR A 34 4.73 -0.88 -8.27
N GLY A 35 5.19 0.38 -8.15
CA GLY A 35 4.75 1.35 -7.14
C GLY A 35 3.32 1.84 -7.39
N TRP A 36 2.83 2.76 -6.56
CA TRP A 36 1.42 3.20 -6.60
C TRP A 36 0.91 3.57 -8.00
N LEU A 37 1.70 4.31 -8.78
CA LEU A 37 1.31 4.80 -10.10
C LEU A 37 1.31 3.72 -11.19
N SER A 38 1.82 2.51 -10.89
CA SER A 38 1.72 1.36 -11.81
C SER A 38 0.31 0.75 -11.85
N LEU A 39 -0.54 1.03 -10.86
CA LEU A 39 -1.88 0.43 -10.77
C LEU A 39 -2.74 0.89 -11.96
N ARG A 40 -3.20 -0.07 -12.77
CA ARG A 40 -4.06 0.20 -13.93
C ARG A 40 -5.49 -0.32 -13.78
N SER A 41 -5.70 -1.38 -12.99
CA SER A 41 -7.03 -1.90 -12.69
C SER A 41 -7.10 -2.54 -11.31
N ILE A 42 -8.32 -2.57 -10.77
CA ILE A 42 -8.71 -3.43 -9.67
C ILE A 42 -9.99 -4.16 -10.11
N ASP A 43 -9.88 -5.47 -10.25
CA ASP A 43 -10.95 -6.32 -10.73
C ASP A 43 -11.45 -7.19 -9.57
N TRP A 44 -12.66 -6.91 -9.08
CA TRP A 44 -13.25 -7.65 -7.96
C TRP A 44 -13.73 -9.03 -8.43
N LEU A 45 -13.42 -10.05 -7.63
CA LEU A 45 -13.94 -11.39 -7.84
C LEU A 45 -15.32 -11.51 -7.18
N GLU A 46 -16.16 -12.34 -7.79
CA GLU A 46 -17.48 -12.69 -7.27
C GLU A 46 -17.52 -14.18 -6.99
N ASP A 47 -18.01 -14.53 -5.81
CA ASP A 47 -18.10 -15.91 -5.36
C ASP A 47 -18.94 -16.77 -6.32
N GLY A 48 -18.44 -17.95 -6.66
CA GLY A 48 -19.05 -18.86 -7.62
C GLY A 48 -18.98 -18.42 -9.08
N LYS A 49 -18.25 -17.33 -9.42
CA LYS A 49 -18.05 -16.87 -10.79
C LYS A 49 -16.61 -17.03 -11.24
N THR A 50 -16.47 -17.43 -12.50
CA THR A 50 -15.19 -17.40 -13.23
C THR A 50 -15.16 -16.18 -14.14
N ILE A 51 -14.13 -15.35 -14.02
CA ILE A 51 -13.96 -14.14 -14.82
C ILE A 51 -12.62 -14.13 -15.55
N LYS A 52 -12.56 -13.44 -16.69
CA LYS A 52 -11.31 -13.04 -17.34
C LYS A 52 -11.04 -11.58 -17.02
N LEU A 53 -9.76 -11.24 -16.89
CA LEU A 53 -9.34 -9.86 -16.64
C LEU A 53 -8.87 -9.23 -17.94
N ALA A 54 -9.28 -8.00 -18.21
CA ALA A 54 -8.77 -7.28 -19.37
C ALA A 54 -7.26 -7.05 -19.20
N GLY A 55 -6.46 -7.45 -20.19
CA GLY A 55 -5.01 -7.22 -20.21
C GLY A 55 -4.18 -8.21 -19.40
N PHE A 56 -4.76 -9.26 -18.82
CA PHE A 56 -4.02 -10.34 -18.17
C PHE A 56 -4.61 -11.71 -18.58
N PRO A 57 -3.80 -12.63 -19.13
CA PRO A 57 -4.30 -13.90 -19.66
C PRO A 57 -4.76 -14.86 -18.55
N GLY A 58 -5.59 -15.83 -18.94
CA GLY A 58 -6.19 -16.78 -18.02
C GLY A 58 -7.52 -16.31 -17.44
N SER A 59 -8.02 -17.08 -16.49
CA SER A 59 -9.24 -16.75 -15.76
C SER A 59 -9.10 -17.02 -14.27
N TRP A 60 -9.93 -16.34 -13.49
CA TRP A 60 -9.93 -16.37 -12.04
C TRP A 60 -11.30 -16.81 -11.56
N ALA A 61 -11.35 -17.77 -10.65
CA ALA A 61 -12.57 -18.15 -9.97
C ALA A 61 -12.40 -18.01 -8.47
N GLN A 62 -13.40 -17.45 -7.82
CA GLN A 62 -13.53 -17.48 -6.37
C GLN A 62 -14.55 -18.56 -6.00
N ASP A 63 -14.19 -19.37 -5.01
CA ASP A 63 -15.09 -20.27 -4.28
C ASP A 63 -14.79 -20.12 -2.80
N ASP A 64 -15.64 -19.39 -2.10
CA ASP A 64 -15.52 -19.10 -0.69
C ASP A 64 -14.19 -18.37 -0.35
N ASN A 65 -13.31 -19.00 0.45
CA ASN A 65 -11.97 -18.51 0.78
C ASN A 65 -10.88 -18.99 -0.20
N THR A 66 -11.29 -19.66 -1.27
CA THR A 66 -10.39 -20.22 -2.27
C THR A 66 -10.46 -19.39 -3.54
N VAL A 67 -9.29 -19.04 -4.07
CA VAL A 67 -9.16 -18.46 -5.40
C VAL A 67 -8.38 -19.43 -6.27
N THR A 68 -8.92 -19.75 -7.44
CA THR A 68 -8.24 -20.56 -8.44
C THR A 68 -7.92 -19.71 -9.66
N TYR A 69 -6.64 -19.66 -10.02
CA TYR A 69 -6.18 -19.13 -11.30
C TYR A 69 -6.06 -20.26 -12.32
N TYR A 70 -6.62 -20.07 -13.51
CA TYR A 70 -6.58 -21.02 -14.62
C TYR A 70 -5.71 -20.42 -15.75
N PRO A 71 -4.53 -20.99 -16.04
CA PRO A 71 -3.66 -20.49 -17.10
C PRO A 71 -4.22 -20.80 -18.50
N GLU A 72 -3.90 -19.94 -19.46
CA GLU A 72 -4.09 -20.21 -20.89
C GLU A 72 -2.88 -20.97 -21.45
N ALA A 73 -3.12 -22.00 -22.27
CA ALA A 73 -2.08 -22.95 -22.68
C ALA A 73 -0.94 -22.32 -23.54
N ASP A 74 -1.23 -21.21 -24.22
CA ASP A 74 -0.30 -20.48 -25.10
C ASP A 74 0.27 -19.21 -24.45
N LYS A 75 0.05 -19.01 -23.15
CA LYS A 75 0.48 -17.82 -22.39
C LYS A 75 1.34 -18.23 -21.21
N GLU A 76 2.57 -17.74 -21.18
CA GLU A 76 3.50 -18.01 -20.08
C GLU A 76 3.26 -17.03 -18.92
N VAL A 77 2.33 -17.38 -18.04
CA VAL A 77 2.17 -16.70 -16.75
C VAL A 77 3.02 -17.39 -15.71
N THR A 78 3.77 -16.61 -14.94
CA THR A 78 4.58 -17.12 -13.83
C THR A 78 4.00 -16.74 -12.48
N ASN A 79 4.16 -17.63 -11.52
CA ASN A 79 3.96 -17.37 -10.10
C ASN A 79 5.21 -17.84 -9.36
N ARG A 80 5.80 -16.98 -8.52
CA ARG A 80 7.06 -17.26 -7.80
C ARG A 80 8.20 -17.76 -8.70
N GLY A 81 8.25 -17.27 -9.94
CA GLY A 81 9.26 -17.63 -10.93
C GLY A 81 9.00 -18.92 -11.71
N GLU A 82 7.90 -19.62 -11.43
CA GLU A 82 7.53 -20.86 -12.13
C GLU A 82 6.39 -20.61 -13.12
N VAL A 83 6.52 -21.15 -14.35
CA VAL A 83 5.48 -21.08 -15.37
C VAL A 83 4.29 -21.98 -14.97
N LEU A 84 3.10 -21.39 -14.93
CA LEU A 84 1.87 -22.09 -14.59
C LEU A 84 1.27 -22.78 -15.82
N THR A 85 1.30 -24.10 -15.85
CA THR A 85 0.70 -24.94 -16.91
C THR A 85 -0.58 -25.63 -16.48
N LYS A 86 -0.95 -25.53 -15.19
CA LYS A 86 -2.13 -26.14 -14.58
C LYS A 86 -2.82 -25.12 -13.66
N PRO A 87 -4.11 -25.32 -13.34
CA PRO A 87 -4.81 -24.46 -12.39
C PRO A 87 -4.06 -24.38 -11.06
N LYS A 88 -3.91 -23.15 -10.55
CA LYS A 88 -3.28 -22.85 -9.27
C LYS A 88 -4.36 -22.50 -8.26
N VAL A 89 -4.53 -23.36 -7.26
CA VAL A 89 -5.47 -23.18 -6.15
C VAL A 89 -4.77 -22.46 -5.01
N ILE A 90 -5.39 -21.42 -4.47
CA ILE A 90 -4.90 -20.62 -3.36
C ILE A 90 -6.01 -20.56 -2.31
N VAL A 91 -5.76 -21.19 -1.16
CA VAL A 91 -6.64 -21.11 0.00
C VAL A 91 -6.11 -20.00 0.89
N VAL A 92 -6.93 -18.99 1.15
CA VAL A 92 -6.55 -17.88 2.01
C VAL A 92 -7.23 -18.07 3.36
N GLU A 93 -6.43 -18.13 4.41
CA GLU A 93 -6.93 -18.17 5.78
C GLU A 93 -7.83 -16.96 6.08
N ASN A 94 -8.53 -16.98 7.21
CA ASN A 94 -9.35 -15.84 7.67
C ASN A 94 -8.46 -14.69 8.19
N VAL A 95 -7.54 -14.24 7.34
CA VAL A 95 -6.77 -13.01 7.47
C VAL A 95 -7.38 -11.95 6.54
N GLU A 96 -7.34 -10.71 6.99
CA GLU A 96 -8.01 -9.56 6.37
C GLU A 96 -6.96 -8.54 5.88
N ASP A 97 -7.30 -7.78 4.84
CA ASP A 97 -6.43 -6.72 4.27
C ASP A 97 -5.00 -7.15 3.90
N VAL A 98 -4.87 -8.31 3.23
CA VAL A 98 -3.58 -8.86 2.82
C VAL A 98 -3.35 -8.85 1.31
N ASN A 99 -2.08 -8.69 0.93
CA ASN A 99 -1.57 -9.14 -0.37
C ASN A 99 -1.39 -10.66 -0.30
N VAL A 100 -2.07 -11.38 -1.17
CA VAL A 100 -2.15 -12.85 -1.10
C VAL A 100 -1.07 -13.49 -1.96
N GLU A 101 -1.03 -13.15 -3.25
CA GLU A 101 -0.16 -13.83 -4.22
C GLU A 101 0.05 -12.96 -5.46
N ASP A 102 1.23 -13.03 -6.06
CA ASP A 102 1.60 -12.26 -7.26
C ASP A 102 1.80 -13.19 -8.47
N PHE A 103 1.29 -12.75 -9.62
CA PHE A 103 1.40 -13.42 -10.91
C PHE A 103 1.97 -12.46 -11.92
N TYR A 104 2.78 -12.96 -12.85
CA TYR A 104 3.48 -12.13 -13.83
C TYR A 104 3.24 -12.65 -15.23
N PHE A 105 2.86 -11.75 -16.13
CA PHE A 105 2.75 -12.01 -17.56
C PHE A 105 3.43 -10.87 -18.30
N GLU A 106 4.49 -11.18 -19.03
CA GLU A 106 5.41 -10.16 -19.56
C GLU A 106 5.83 -9.22 -18.41
N ASP A 107 5.64 -7.91 -18.57
CA ASP A 107 5.95 -6.91 -17.56
C ASP A 107 4.81 -6.64 -16.57
N VAL A 108 3.62 -7.23 -16.75
CA VAL A 108 2.45 -6.94 -15.92
C VAL A 108 2.43 -7.85 -14.70
N ARG A 109 2.24 -7.25 -13.52
CA ARG A 109 2.01 -7.95 -12.25
C ARG A 109 0.53 -7.94 -11.89
N ALA A 110 -0.10 -9.11 -11.86
CA ALA A 110 -1.42 -9.31 -11.27
C ALA A 110 -1.26 -9.75 -9.81
N GLN A 111 -1.73 -8.92 -8.88
CA GLN A 111 -1.64 -9.15 -7.45
C GLN A 111 -3.02 -9.49 -6.90
N LEU A 112 -3.18 -10.74 -6.45
CA LEU A 112 -4.35 -11.17 -5.72
C LEU A 112 -4.34 -10.54 -4.32
N ILE A 113 -5.44 -9.91 -3.95
CA ILE A 113 -5.63 -9.30 -2.64
C ILE A 113 -6.92 -9.77 -2.00
N LYS A 114 -6.93 -9.75 -0.66
CA LYS A 114 -8.14 -9.92 0.16
C LYS A 114 -8.41 -8.61 0.88
N ARG A 115 -9.68 -8.18 0.94
CA ARG A 115 -10.11 -6.93 1.59
C ARG A 115 -11.30 -7.15 2.51
N LEU A 116 -11.43 -6.23 3.46
CA LEU A 116 -12.52 -6.20 4.44
C LEU A 116 -13.89 -5.82 3.88
N GLY A 117 -14.90 -6.55 4.36
CA GLY A 117 -16.32 -6.36 4.12
C GLY A 117 -17.12 -7.50 4.75
N SER A 118 -18.46 -7.41 4.79
CA SER A 118 -19.34 -8.47 5.33
C SER A 118 -19.31 -9.79 4.53
N THR A 119 -18.50 -9.86 3.47
CA THR A 119 -18.31 -11.00 2.58
C THR A 119 -16.81 -11.22 2.31
N LYS A 120 -16.44 -12.44 1.93
CA LYS A 120 -15.08 -12.82 1.47
C LYS A 120 -14.78 -12.08 0.17
N LYS A 121 -14.19 -10.88 0.25
CA LYS A 121 -13.93 -10.04 -0.93
C LYS A 121 -12.50 -10.22 -1.40
N PHE A 122 -12.35 -10.82 -2.58
CA PHE A 122 -11.09 -10.89 -3.30
C PHE A 122 -11.10 -9.92 -4.48
N ALA A 123 -9.93 -9.41 -4.82
CA ALA A 123 -9.73 -8.67 -6.05
C ALA A 123 -8.35 -8.96 -6.64
N VAL A 124 -8.20 -8.75 -7.93
CA VAL A 124 -6.93 -8.79 -8.62
C VAL A 124 -6.56 -7.36 -9.02
N ARG A 125 -5.45 -6.86 -8.48
CA ARG A 125 -4.87 -5.58 -8.89
C ARG A 125 -3.87 -5.81 -10.00
N GLN A 126 -4.03 -5.15 -11.13
CA GLN A 126 -3.03 -5.18 -12.19
C GLN A 126 -2.12 -3.97 -12.09
N ARG A 127 -0.82 -4.23 -12.03
CA ARG A 127 0.24 -3.24 -11.98
C ARG A 127 1.11 -3.38 -13.22
N ASP A 128 1.26 -2.27 -13.92
CA ASP A 128 1.96 -2.20 -15.20
C ASP A 128 3.09 -1.17 -15.09
N PRO A 129 4.36 -1.58 -15.23
CA PRO A 129 5.46 -0.64 -15.23
C PRO A 129 5.39 0.31 -16.42
N ASN A 130 4.67 0.00 -17.49
CA ASN A 130 4.45 0.90 -18.61
C ASN A 130 3.16 1.73 -18.47
N SER A 131 2.55 1.76 -17.27
CA SER A 131 1.35 2.55 -16.98
C SER A 131 1.52 4.02 -17.34
N LYS A 132 0.53 4.58 -18.05
CA LYS A 132 0.45 6.01 -18.38
C LYS A 132 0.57 6.90 -17.14
N PHE A 133 0.03 6.47 -15.99
CA PHE A 133 0.13 7.24 -14.75
C PHE A 133 1.56 7.36 -14.21
N ARG A 134 2.45 6.40 -14.51
CA ARG A 134 3.90 6.52 -14.22
C ARG A 134 4.58 7.45 -15.21
N HIS A 135 4.34 7.26 -16.50
CA HIS A 135 5.03 8.01 -17.56
C HIS A 135 4.65 9.50 -17.58
N ASP A 136 3.41 9.82 -17.23
CA ASP A 136 2.90 11.19 -17.22
C ASP A 136 3.00 11.85 -15.84
N PHE A 137 3.66 11.20 -14.87
CA PHE A 137 3.77 11.74 -13.52
C PHE A 137 4.67 12.98 -13.48
N ALA A 138 4.06 14.14 -13.29
CA ALA A 138 4.72 15.44 -13.25
C ALA A 138 5.09 15.92 -11.83
N GLY A 139 5.02 15.02 -10.85
CA GLY A 139 5.28 15.33 -9.44
C GLY A 139 4.04 15.54 -8.60
N LEU A 140 4.20 15.47 -7.27
CA LEU A 140 3.13 15.76 -6.31
C LEU A 140 2.97 17.26 -6.14
N LYS A 141 1.73 17.74 -6.06
CA LYS A 141 1.47 19.09 -5.58
C LYS A 141 1.80 19.17 -4.10
N HIS A 142 2.53 20.20 -3.70
CA HIS A 142 2.89 20.47 -2.32
C HIS A 142 2.89 21.98 -2.05
N PHE A 143 2.75 22.38 -0.79
CA PHE A 143 3.04 23.74 -0.36
C PHE A 143 4.55 23.96 -0.29
N ASP A 144 4.99 25.23 -0.30
CA ASP A 144 6.40 25.54 -0.09
C ASP A 144 6.85 25.02 1.30
N PRO A 145 8.02 24.37 1.39
CA PRO A 145 8.48 23.84 2.67
C PRO A 145 8.76 24.99 3.64
N ASP A 146 8.18 24.90 4.83
CA ASP A 146 8.30 25.92 5.85
C ASP A 146 8.54 25.27 7.22
N GLU A 147 9.66 25.64 7.83
CA GLU A 147 10.12 25.15 9.13
C GLU A 147 9.17 25.53 10.28
N ASN A 148 8.30 26.54 10.08
CA ASN A 148 7.25 26.88 11.04
C ASN A 148 6.17 25.80 11.17
N TRP A 149 6.11 24.83 10.25
CA TRP A 149 5.24 23.66 10.36
C TRP A 149 5.90 22.46 11.05
N VAL A 150 7.06 22.66 11.70
CA VAL A 150 7.74 21.65 12.50
C VAL A 150 7.43 21.88 13.98
N PHE A 151 6.54 21.05 14.54
CA PHE A 151 6.12 21.14 15.93
C PHE A 151 6.68 20.00 16.77
N PRO A 152 6.98 20.25 18.05
CA PRO A 152 7.21 19.16 18.98
C PRO A 152 5.87 18.43 19.18
N ALA A 153 5.93 17.11 19.14
CA ALA A 153 4.78 16.26 19.40
C ALA A 153 5.17 15.14 20.35
N LYS A 154 4.24 14.77 21.24
CA LYS A 154 4.40 13.68 22.19
C LYS A 154 3.68 12.45 21.66
N TYR A 155 4.45 11.40 21.39
CA TYR A 155 3.88 10.09 21.14
C TYR A 155 3.46 9.42 22.45
N VAL A 156 2.19 9.01 22.54
CA VAL A 156 1.61 8.28 23.66
C VAL A 156 1.20 6.90 23.14
N PRO A 157 1.99 5.84 23.38
CA PRO A 157 1.64 4.49 22.94
C PRO A 157 0.43 3.98 23.72
N LEU A 158 -0.43 3.20 23.05
CA LEU A 158 -1.46 2.44 23.75
C LEU A 158 -0.82 1.29 24.53
N THR A 159 -1.40 0.96 25.69
CA THR A 159 -1.02 -0.23 26.47
C THR A 159 -1.36 -1.52 25.73
N GLU A 160 -2.43 -1.50 24.94
CA GLU A 160 -2.85 -2.58 24.06
C GLU A 160 -3.27 -1.98 22.71
N TRP A 161 -2.78 -2.55 21.61
CA TRP A 161 -3.14 -2.10 20.26
C TRP A 161 -4.60 -2.41 19.97
N LYS A 162 -5.24 -1.54 19.20
CA LYS A 162 -6.68 -1.64 18.94
C LYS A 162 -6.97 -1.50 17.46
N ASP A 163 -7.74 -2.44 16.92
CA ASP A 163 -8.22 -2.32 15.55
C ASP A 163 -9.33 -1.28 15.45
N VAL A 164 -9.14 -0.33 14.53
CA VAL A 164 -10.08 0.75 14.24
C VAL A 164 -10.54 0.60 12.80
N LYS A 165 -11.85 0.47 12.63
CA LYS A 165 -12.45 0.41 11.30
C LYS A 165 -12.56 1.83 10.74
N THR A 166 -11.80 2.13 9.70
CA THR A 166 -11.87 3.40 8.98
C THR A 166 -12.62 3.23 7.66
N ALA A 167 -13.35 4.26 7.23
CA ALA A 167 -14.05 4.22 5.95
C ALA A 167 -13.03 4.28 4.80
N ALA A 168 -13.21 3.42 3.80
CA ALA A 168 -12.44 3.54 2.56
C ALA A 168 -13.04 4.63 1.66
N VAL A 169 -12.29 5.05 0.63
CA VAL A 169 -12.78 5.98 -0.41
C VAL A 169 -14.01 5.41 -1.13
N LEU A 170 -14.13 4.09 -1.21
CA LEU A 170 -15.32 3.40 -1.72
C LEU A 170 -16.25 3.09 -0.55
N SER A 171 -17.50 3.57 -0.64
CA SER A 171 -18.49 3.57 0.45
C SER A 171 -18.85 2.20 1.03
N GLU A 172 -18.57 1.11 0.29
CA GLU A 172 -18.86 -0.27 0.71
C GLU A 172 -17.64 -1.03 1.23
N LEU A 173 -16.52 -0.34 1.40
CA LEU A 173 -15.26 -0.88 1.90
C LEU A 173 -14.80 -0.10 3.13
N SER A 174 -14.02 -0.80 3.94
CA SER A 174 -13.40 -0.25 5.14
C SER A 174 -12.02 -0.86 5.27
N HIS A 175 -11.10 -0.16 5.95
CA HIS A 175 -9.85 -0.76 6.39
C HIS A 175 -9.92 -1.01 7.89
N ASN A 176 -9.33 -2.13 8.34
CA ASN A 176 -8.98 -2.27 9.75
C ASN A 176 -7.57 -1.72 9.89
N GLU A 177 -7.47 -0.55 10.50
CA GLU A 177 -6.19 0.04 10.84
C GLU A 177 -5.91 -0.27 12.31
N THR A 178 -4.75 -0.84 12.61
CA THR A 178 -4.37 -1.10 14.00
C THR A 178 -3.80 0.17 14.62
N GLN A 179 -4.55 0.80 15.51
CA GLN A 179 -4.07 1.93 16.29
C GLN A 179 -3.03 1.44 17.30
N ILE A 180 -1.89 2.13 17.33
CA ILE A 180 -0.74 1.80 18.18
C ILE A 180 -0.47 2.87 19.24
N GLY A 181 -1.05 4.05 19.09
CA GLY A 181 -0.86 5.19 19.97
C GLY A 181 -1.50 6.44 19.41
N ASP A 182 -1.23 7.54 20.09
CA ASP A 182 -1.66 8.89 19.72
C ASP A 182 -0.44 9.81 19.66
N LEU A 183 -0.52 10.82 18.79
CA LEU A 183 0.47 11.88 18.66
C LEU A 183 -0.18 13.19 19.10
N ILE A 184 0.22 13.70 20.26
CA ILE A 184 -0.34 14.91 20.87
C ILE A 184 0.58 16.09 20.57
N PHE A 185 0.03 17.19 20.06
CA PHE A 185 0.79 18.42 19.79
C PHE A 185 -0.07 19.66 20.01
N GLU A 186 0.57 20.81 20.21
CA GLU A 186 -0.09 22.10 20.35
C GLU A 186 0.11 22.92 19.07
N TYR A 187 -0.96 23.57 18.62
CA TYR A 187 -0.92 24.53 17.53
C TYR A 187 -1.90 25.69 17.81
N ASP A 188 -1.41 26.92 17.73
CA ASP A 188 -2.19 28.14 17.98
C ASP A 188 -2.95 28.12 19.33
N GLY A 189 -2.28 27.67 20.39
CA GLY A 189 -2.83 27.56 21.75
C GLY A 189 -3.89 26.46 21.94
N HIS A 190 -4.07 25.58 20.96
CA HIS A 190 -4.99 24.45 21.03
C HIS A 190 -4.22 23.13 20.98
N GLU A 191 -4.60 22.17 21.81
CA GLU A 191 -4.08 20.80 21.76
C GLU A 191 -4.84 19.99 20.70
N TYR A 192 -4.09 19.22 19.92
CA TYR A 192 -4.59 18.30 18.91
C TYR A 192 -4.05 16.89 19.18
N ASP A 193 -4.89 15.89 18.96
CA ASP A 193 -4.56 14.48 19.03
C ASP A 193 -4.72 13.82 17.66
N PHE A 194 -3.63 13.25 17.14
CA PHE A 194 -3.66 12.45 15.92
C PHE A 194 -3.51 10.97 16.28
N VAL A 195 -4.44 10.16 15.79
CA VAL A 195 -4.35 8.70 15.90
C VAL A 195 -3.18 8.18 15.06
N VAL A 196 -2.32 7.36 15.67
CA VAL A 196 -1.20 6.71 14.99
C VAL A 196 -1.56 5.25 14.71
N PHE A 197 -1.59 4.90 13.43
CA PHE A 197 -1.80 3.54 12.97
C PHE A 197 -0.49 2.81 12.70
N GLN A 198 -0.51 1.49 12.84
CA GLN A 198 0.54 0.60 12.38
C GLN A 198 0.70 0.74 10.86
N GLY A 199 1.94 0.86 10.38
CA GLY A 199 2.21 0.85 8.95
C GLY A 199 1.93 -0.51 8.30
N HIS A 200 1.29 -0.48 7.13
CA HIS A 200 1.05 -1.66 6.30
C HIS A 200 1.98 -1.65 5.08
N ASN A 201 2.45 -2.83 4.66
CA ASN A 201 3.18 -2.98 3.40
C ASN A 201 2.21 -3.41 2.29
N ASP A 202 1.58 -2.44 1.62
CA ASP A 202 0.59 -2.68 0.56
C ASP A 202 1.07 -2.24 -0.84
N ASP A 203 2.38 -1.99 -0.97
CA ASP A 203 3.04 -1.40 -2.15
C ASP A 203 2.55 0.02 -2.51
N SER A 204 1.97 0.78 -1.56
CA SER A 204 1.49 2.16 -1.79
C SER A 204 2.49 3.27 -1.44
N GLY A 205 3.58 2.95 -0.74
CA GLY A 205 4.49 3.97 -0.22
C GLY A 205 5.85 3.50 0.25
N LEU A 206 6.60 4.44 0.81
CA LEU A 206 7.87 4.17 1.48
C LEU A 206 7.58 3.41 2.77
N THR A 207 8.12 2.20 2.85
CA THR A 207 8.23 1.45 4.10
C THR A 207 9.71 1.35 4.44
N VAL A 208 10.13 1.99 5.52
CA VAL A 208 11.50 1.91 6.02
C VAL A 208 11.57 0.81 7.07
N LYS A 209 12.52 -0.10 6.93
CA LYS A 209 12.80 -1.07 7.99
C LYS A 209 13.64 -0.39 9.07
N ASP A 210 13.12 -0.32 10.29
CA ASP A 210 13.87 0.10 11.46
C ASP A 210 15.09 -0.83 11.64
N PRO A 211 16.32 -0.29 11.58
CA PRO A 211 17.54 -1.09 11.65
C PRO A 211 17.82 -1.68 13.04
N LYS A 212 17.17 -1.19 14.10
CA LYS A 212 17.32 -1.71 15.47
C LYS A 212 16.31 -2.80 15.80
N THR A 213 15.07 -2.63 15.37
CA THR A 213 13.98 -3.57 15.71
C THR A 213 13.68 -4.56 14.60
N GLY A 214 14.14 -4.28 13.38
CA GLY A 214 13.82 -5.06 12.18
C GLY A 214 12.37 -4.92 11.72
N LYS A 215 11.58 -4.06 12.37
CA LYS A 215 10.17 -3.81 12.03
C LYS A 215 10.06 -2.76 10.93
N HIS A 216 9.00 -2.84 10.17
CA HIS A 216 8.69 -1.89 9.11
C HIS A 216 7.91 -0.70 9.70
N THR A 217 8.37 0.52 9.45
CA THR A 217 7.72 1.78 9.82
C THR A 217 7.67 2.71 8.61
N ILE A 218 6.70 3.62 8.61
CA ILE A 218 6.60 4.70 7.62
C ILE A 218 7.42 5.89 8.13
#